data_AF-A0A5C3EHA3-F1
#
_entry.id   AF-A0A5C3EHA3-F1
#
_cell.length_a   1.000
_cell.length_b   1.000
_cell.length_c   1.000
_cell.angle_alpha   90.00
_cell.angle_beta   90.00
_cell.angle_gamma   90.00
#
_symmetry.space_group_name_H-M   'P 1'
#
loop_
_entity.id
_entity.type
_entity.pdbx_description
1 polymer ?
#
loop_
_entity_poly.entity_id
_entity_poly.type
_entity_poly.pdbx_seq_one_letter_code
_entity_poly.pdbx_strand_id
1 'polypeptide(L)'
;MSAPYKPTPQEEATASTSSYLSSSSPRTPHTTTTSSSSSSRSVPEDPSKPEDFISVMSNKTPSKFTDPCAHAAKLSMKCLDDNAYDRTKCADVFNQYRQCKKTWINQRRQDRLNNRPGAFD
;
A
#
# COMPACT_ATOMS: atom_id res chain seq x y z
N MET A 1 40.86 0.50 -21.69
CA MET A 1 40.10 -0.10 -22.81
C MET A 1 39.40 -1.33 -22.25
N SER A 2 38.11 -1.24 -21.93
CA SER A 2 37.33 -2.36 -21.41
C SER A 2 36.80 -3.19 -22.57
N ALA A 3 37.09 -4.49 -22.59
CA ALA A 3 36.58 -5.39 -23.61
C ALA A 3 35.06 -5.57 -23.48
N PRO A 4 34.31 -5.72 -24.59
CA PRO A 4 32.88 -6.00 -24.53
C PRO A 4 32.62 -7.43 -24.03
N TYR A 5 31.67 -7.58 -23.12
CA TYR A 5 31.20 -8.87 -22.61
C TYR A 5 30.61 -9.72 -23.74
N LYS A 6 31.07 -10.96 -23.87
CA LYS A 6 30.59 -11.92 -24.87
C LYS A 6 29.92 -13.11 -24.15
N PRO A 7 28.59 -13.20 -24.12
CA PRO A 7 27.89 -14.26 -23.39
C PRO A 7 28.12 -15.63 -24.04
N THR A 8 28.30 -16.65 -23.20
CA THR A 8 28.49 -18.06 -23.61
C THR A 8 27.16 -18.77 -23.91
N PRO A 9 27.13 -19.80 -24.77
CA PRO A 9 25.89 -20.50 -25.18
C PRO A 9 25.09 -21.16 -24.04
N GLN A 10 25.67 -21.29 -22.85
CA GLN A 10 25.01 -21.91 -21.69
C GLN A 10 24.19 -20.93 -20.85
N GLU A 11 24.34 -19.62 -21.05
CA GLU A 11 23.58 -18.59 -20.31
C GLU A 11 22.17 -18.38 -20.91
N GLU A 12 21.97 -18.76 -22.17
CA GLU A 12 20.69 -18.63 -22.90
C GLU A 12 19.65 -19.68 -22.48
N ALA A 13 20.08 -20.76 -21.81
CA ALA A 13 19.21 -21.89 -21.45
C ALA A 13 18.49 -21.75 -20.09
N THR A 14 18.79 -20.72 -19.27
CA THR A 14 18.12 -20.54 -17.96
C THR A 14 17.10 -19.39 -17.94
N ALA A 15 16.94 -18.68 -19.05
CA ALA A 15 16.00 -17.56 -19.17
C ALA A 15 14.53 -17.97 -19.47
N SER A 16 14.18 -19.26 -19.41
CA SER A 16 12.83 -19.72 -19.69
C SER A 16 12.42 -20.83 -18.74
N THR A 17 11.89 -20.47 -17.58
CA THR A 17 10.78 -21.14 -16.85
C THR A 17 10.62 -20.54 -15.45
N SER A 18 10.45 -19.23 -15.40
CA SER A 18 9.86 -18.55 -14.24
C SER A 18 8.34 -18.74 -14.29
N SER A 19 7.83 -19.91 -13.89
CA SER A 19 6.39 -20.19 -13.76
C SER A 19 5.84 -19.79 -12.38
N TYR A 20 6.43 -18.76 -11.76
CA TYR A 20 6.00 -18.28 -10.45
C TYR A 20 4.63 -17.58 -10.55
N LEU A 21 3.59 -18.39 -10.40
CA LEU A 21 2.26 -18.05 -9.88
C LEU A 21 1.44 -17.02 -10.69
N SER A 22 0.91 -17.45 -11.83
CA SER A 22 -0.42 -17.02 -12.29
C SER A 22 -1.47 -17.90 -11.63
N SER A 23 -1.81 -17.61 -10.37
CA SER A 23 -3.02 -18.14 -9.74
C SER A 23 -4.10 -17.07 -9.82
N SER A 24 -4.88 -17.14 -10.89
CA SER A 24 -6.10 -16.35 -11.07
C SER A 24 -7.17 -16.87 -10.11
N SER A 25 -7.15 -16.45 -8.86
CA SER A 25 -8.28 -16.72 -7.96
C SER A 25 -9.52 -15.98 -8.48
N PRO A 26 -10.68 -16.64 -8.61
CA PRO A 26 -11.92 -15.95 -8.94
C PRO A 26 -12.24 -14.93 -7.85
N ARG A 27 -12.38 -13.66 -8.24
CA ARG A 27 -12.97 -12.60 -7.41
C ARG A 27 -14.39 -13.04 -7.06
N THR A 28 -14.63 -13.37 -5.81
CA THR A 28 -15.98 -13.45 -5.27
C THR A 28 -16.61 -12.06 -5.33
N PRO A 29 -17.90 -11.94 -5.69
CA PRO A 29 -18.63 -10.70 -5.50
C PRO A 29 -18.78 -10.49 -3.99
N HIS A 30 -18.12 -9.46 -3.46
CA HIS A 30 -18.40 -8.99 -2.11
C HIS A 30 -19.78 -8.37 -2.16
N THR A 31 -20.78 -9.15 -1.74
CA THR A 31 -22.07 -8.63 -1.31
C THR A 31 -21.81 -7.57 -0.25
N THR A 32 -22.21 -6.34 -0.56
CA THR A 32 -22.38 -5.26 0.40
C THR A 32 -23.44 -5.69 1.41
N THR A 33 -23.01 -6.43 2.43
CA THR A 33 -23.82 -6.61 3.63
C THR A 33 -23.58 -5.37 4.48
N THR A 34 -24.52 -4.44 4.36
CA THR A 34 -24.80 -3.41 5.35
C THR A 34 -25.00 -4.10 6.70
N SER A 35 -23.92 -4.25 7.46
CA SER A 35 -23.99 -4.63 8.87
C SER A 35 -23.85 -3.38 9.71
N SER A 36 -24.98 -2.70 9.83
CA SER A 36 -25.25 -1.79 10.94
C SER A 36 -25.18 -2.62 12.23
N SER A 37 -24.14 -2.40 13.04
CA SER A 37 -24.16 -2.75 14.47
C SER A 37 -23.22 -1.82 15.21
N SER A 38 -23.87 -0.78 15.73
CA SER A 38 -23.38 0.22 16.67
C SER A 38 -22.66 -0.38 17.87
N SER A 39 -21.44 0.06 18.11
CA SER A 39 -20.93 0.29 19.46
C SER A 39 -20.11 1.57 19.45
N SER A 40 -20.68 2.56 20.12
CA SER A 40 -20.21 3.93 20.26
C SER A 40 -18.89 3.99 21.04
N ARG A 41 -17.80 4.30 20.33
CA ARG A 41 -16.73 5.17 20.83
C ARG A 41 -16.25 6.04 19.67
N SER A 42 -16.46 7.33 19.85
CA SER A 42 -16.00 8.44 19.02
C SER A 42 -14.55 8.26 18.53
N VAL A 43 -14.36 8.04 17.22
CA VAL A 43 -13.69 8.91 16.22
C VAL A 43 -13.80 8.18 14.87
N PRO A 44 -14.67 8.58 13.91
CA PRO A 44 -14.67 7.97 12.59
C PRO A 44 -13.83 8.81 11.63
N GLU A 45 -12.52 8.82 11.82
CA GLU A 45 -11.63 9.07 10.68
C GLU A 45 -11.41 7.71 10.04
N ASP A 46 -12.05 7.51 8.89
CA ASP A 46 -11.99 6.26 8.12
C ASP A 46 -10.51 5.87 7.90
N PRO A 47 -10.00 4.78 8.53
CA PRO A 47 -8.58 4.42 8.50
C PRO A 47 -8.08 4.08 7.11
N SER A 48 -8.99 4.01 6.13
CA SER A 48 -8.73 3.77 4.72
C SER A 48 -8.18 5.01 3.98
N LYS A 49 -8.41 6.23 4.51
CA LYS A 49 -7.99 7.47 3.84
C LYS A 49 -6.59 7.90 4.30
N PRO A 50 -5.63 8.11 3.37
CA PRO A 50 -4.36 8.74 3.69
C PRO A 50 -4.58 10.21 4.06
N GLU A 51 -3.73 10.70 4.96
CA GLU A 51 -3.58 12.14 5.22
C GLU A 51 -3.14 12.89 3.96
N ASP A 52 -3.46 14.19 3.89
CA ASP A 52 -3.18 15.00 2.70
C ASP A 52 -1.69 15.12 2.39
N PHE A 53 -1.35 15.01 1.10
CA PHE A 53 0.04 14.98 0.62
C PHE A 53 0.90 16.15 1.08
N ILE A 54 0.35 17.35 1.05
CA ILE A 54 1.02 18.57 1.47
C ILE A 54 1.27 18.54 2.99
N SER A 55 0.26 18.24 3.81
CA SER A 55 0.40 18.18 5.28
C SER A 55 1.47 17.17 5.71
N VAL A 56 1.48 16.00 5.07
CA VAL A 56 2.40 14.93 5.41
C VAL A 56 3.83 15.23 4.99
N MET A 57 4.05 15.96 3.88
CA MET A 57 5.38 16.26 3.33
C MET A 57 5.94 17.61 3.78
N SER A 58 5.14 18.68 3.88
CA SER A 58 5.58 20.02 4.28
C SER A 58 6.20 20.06 5.67
N ASN A 59 5.82 19.13 6.55
CA ASN A 59 6.36 19.04 7.90
C ASN A 59 7.68 18.24 7.99
N LYS A 60 8.24 17.73 6.86
CA LYS A 60 9.45 16.90 6.91
C LYS A 60 10.49 17.28 5.87
N THR A 61 11.73 16.99 6.22
CA THR A 61 12.88 17.06 5.33
C THR A 61 12.76 16.02 4.19
N PRO A 62 13.03 16.39 2.93
CA PRO A 62 12.81 15.55 1.74
C PRO A 62 13.64 14.24 1.69
N SER A 63 14.52 13.99 2.65
CA SER A 63 15.29 12.74 2.76
C SER A 63 14.70 11.69 3.72
N LYS A 64 13.67 12.00 4.50
CA LYS A 64 13.13 11.08 5.51
C LYS A 64 11.97 10.24 4.96
N PHE A 65 12.05 8.92 5.16
CA PHE A 65 10.93 8.02 4.86
C PHE A 65 9.75 8.38 5.77
N THR A 66 8.63 8.79 5.16
CA THR A 66 7.39 9.09 5.87
C THR A 66 6.32 8.11 5.40
N ASP A 67 5.67 7.47 6.37
CA ASP A 67 4.49 6.66 6.11
C ASP A 67 3.22 7.52 6.17
N PRO A 68 2.57 7.81 5.03
CA PRO A 68 1.30 8.56 4.99
C PRO A 68 0.13 7.75 5.57
N CYS A 69 0.34 6.45 5.79
CA CYS A 69 -0.65 5.50 6.29
C CYS A 69 -0.34 5.07 7.73
N ALA A 70 0.35 5.90 8.51
CA ALA A 70 0.74 5.58 9.89
C ALA A 70 -0.45 5.22 10.78
N HIS A 71 -1.62 5.81 10.56
CA HIS A 71 -2.84 5.47 11.28
C HIS A 71 -3.31 4.03 10.96
N ALA A 72 -3.42 3.68 9.68
CA ALA A 72 -3.77 2.33 9.24
C ALA A 72 -2.74 1.28 9.70
N ALA A 73 -1.45 1.63 9.71
CA ALA A 73 -0.39 0.78 10.22
C ALA A 73 -0.57 0.48 11.72
N LYS A 74 -0.84 1.50 12.55
CA LYS A 74 -1.13 1.33 13.98
C LYS A 74 -2.37 0.45 14.21
N LEU A 75 -3.41 0.63 13.39
CA LEU A 75 -4.62 -0.19 13.46
C LEU A 75 -4.32 -1.66 13.15
N SER A 76 -3.48 -1.91 12.15
CA SER A 76 -3.07 -3.28 11.78
C SER A 76 -2.30 -3.98 12.90
N MET A 77 -1.42 -3.25 13.60
CA MET A 77 -0.70 -3.77 14.75
C MET A 77 -1.64 -4.03 15.92
N LYS A 78 -2.56 -3.10 16.21
CA LYS A 78 -3.56 -3.27 17.26
C LYS A 78 -4.43 -4.51 17.03
N CYS A 79 -4.86 -4.76 15.79
CA CYS A 79 -5.63 -5.95 15.45
C CYS A 79 -4.83 -7.23 15.73
N LEU A 80 -3.54 -7.25 15.41
CA LEU A 80 -2.68 -8.40 15.71
C LEU A 80 -2.54 -8.61 17.21
N ASP A 81 -2.32 -7.54 17.99
CA ASP A 81 -2.22 -7.64 19.45
C ASP A 81 -3.49 -8.22 20.08
N ASP A 82 -4.66 -7.80 19.60
CA ASP A 82 -5.96 -8.25 20.10
C ASP A 82 -6.32 -9.69 19.67
N ASN A 83 -5.77 -10.17 18.55
CA ASN A 83 -6.09 -11.48 17.95
C ASN A 83 -4.95 -12.51 18.06
N ALA A 84 -4.04 -12.35 19.02
CA ALA A 84 -2.89 -13.24 19.22
C ALA A 84 -2.04 -13.43 17.94
N TYR A 85 -1.86 -12.33 17.20
CA TYR A 85 -1.09 -12.26 15.95
C TYR A 85 -1.64 -13.10 14.80
N ASP A 86 -2.92 -13.47 14.85
CA ASP A 86 -3.60 -14.13 13.74
C ASP A 86 -3.90 -13.15 12.60
N ARG A 87 -3.13 -13.27 11.51
CA ARG A 87 -3.25 -12.41 10.33
C ARG A 87 -4.56 -12.60 9.58
N THR A 88 -5.20 -13.76 9.68
CA THR A 88 -6.41 -14.07 8.92
C THR A 88 -7.59 -13.23 9.39
N LYS A 89 -7.67 -12.96 10.69
CA LYS A 89 -8.69 -12.12 11.32
C LYS A 89 -8.53 -10.63 11.04
N CYS A 90 -7.32 -10.21 10.65
CA CYS A 90 -6.97 -8.81 10.40
C CYS A 90 -6.88 -8.45 8.91
N ALA A 91 -7.35 -9.32 8.01
CA ALA A 91 -7.24 -9.14 6.56
C ALA A 91 -7.82 -7.80 6.07
N ASP A 92 -8.95 -7.37 6.63
CA ASP A 92 -9.60 -6.12 6.25
C ASP A 92 -8.78 -4.89 6.63
N VAL A 93 -8.14 -4.91 7.80
CA VAL A 93 -7.26 -3.82 8.25
C VAL A 93 -6.02 -3.73 7.37
N PHE A 94 -5.46 -4.87 6.95
CA PHE A 94 -4.36 -4.88 5.99
C PHE A 94 -4.79 -4.38 4.61
N ASN A 95 -6.02 -4.67 4.20
CA ASN A 95 -6.58 -4.11 2.97
C ASN A 95 -6.71 -2.59 3.06
N GLN A 96 -7.17 -2.04 4.19
CA GLN A 96 -7.22 -0.59 4.41
C GLN A 96 -5.82 0.05 4.27
N TYR A 97 -4.78 -0.53 4.88
CA TYR A 97 -3.41 -0.06 4.73
C TYR A 97 -2.93 -0.08 3.26
N ARG A 98 -3.23 -1.16 2.53
CA ARG A 98 -2.90 -1.27 1.09
C ARG A 98 -3.64 -0.24 0.25
N GLN A 99 -4.92 -0.01 0.53
CA GLN A 99 -5.72 0.99 -0.17
C GLN A 99 -5.18 2.40 0.10
N CYS A 100 -4.88 2.73 1.36
CA CYS A 100 -4.27 4.00 1.74
C CYS A 100 -2.96 4.27 0.97
N LYS A 101 -2.09 3.27 0.86
CA LYS A 101 -0.84 3.41 0.10
C LYS A 101 -1.09 3.58 -1.39
N LYS A 102 -2.09 2.89 -1.94
CA LYS A 102 -2.48 2.98 -3.35
C LYS A 102 -3.05 4.36 -3.68
N THR A 103 -3.97 4.86 -2.88
CA THR A 103 -4.58 6.20 -3.05
C THR A 103 -3.52 7.28 -2.92
N TRP A 104 -2.60 7.17 -1.95
CA TRP A 104 -1.47 8.08 -1.81
C TRP A 104 -0.58 8.16 -3.05
N ILE A 105 -0.13 7.00 -3.57
CA ILE A 105 0.74 6.98 -4.76
C ILE A 105 0.00 7.57 -5.97
N ASN A 106 -1.29 7.30 -6.10
CA ASN A 106 -2.12 7.85 -7.16
C ASN A 106 -2.29 9.37 -7.01
N GLN A 107 -2.57 9.87 -5.80
CA GLN A 107 -2.67 11.30 -5.52
C GLN A 107 -1.34 12.00 -5.84
N ARG A 108 -0.21 11.45 -5.40
CA ARG A 108 1.13 11.97 -5.73
C ARG A 108 1.46 11.90 -7.23
N ARG A 109 0.92 10.92 -7.96
CA ARG A 109 1.05 10.89 -9.43
C ARG A 109 0.17 11.98 -10.06
N GLN A 110 -1.04 12.15 -9.57
CA GLN A 110 -1.97 13.16 -10.07
C GLN A 110 -1.49 14.58 -9.78
N ASP A 111 -0.95 14.83 -8.59
CA ASP A 111 -0.39 16.13 -8.18
C ASP A 111 0.79 16.54 -9.07
N ARG A 112 1.60 15.56 -9.54
CA ARG A 112 2.65 15.77 -10.55
C ARG A 112 2.09 16.12 -11.92
N LEU A 113 1.06 15.42 -12.36
CA LEU A 113 0.45 15.67 -13.68
C LEU A 113 -0.29 17.02 -13.71
N ASN A 114 -0.89 17.41 -12.60
CA ASN A 114 -1.71 18.62 -12.49
C ASN A 114 -0.92 19.86 -12.05
N ASN A 115 0.40 19.75 -11.84
CA ASN A 115 1.25 20.82 -11.29
C ASN A 115 0.63 21.47 -10.03
N ARG A 116 0.19 20.66 -9.07
CA ARG A 116 -0.44 21.16 -7.84
C ARG A 116 0.59 21.96 -7.02
N PRO A 117 0.32 23.24 -6.70
CA PRO A 117 1.24 24.05 -5.91
C PRO A 117 1.44 23.46 -4.51
N GLY A 118 2.68 23.46 -4.01
CA GLY A 118 3.04 22.96 -2.67
C GLY A 118 3.18 21.43 -2.54
N ALA A 119 3.00 20.67 -3.62
CA ALA A 119 3.28 19.23 -3.63
C ALA A 119 4.79 18.93 -3.82
N PHE A 120 5.51 19.78 -4.55
CA PHE A 120 6.91 19.52 -4.92
C PHE A 120 7.89 20.65 -4.56
N ASP A 121 7.41 21.68 -3.85
CA ASP A 121 8.26 22.68 -3.16
C ASP A 121 8.78 22.10 -1.84
#